data_AF-A0A5C6NRW7-F1
#
_entry.id   AF-A0A5C6NRW7-F1
#
_cell.length_a   1.000
_cell.length_b   1.000
_cell.length_c   1.000
_cell.angle_alpha   90.00
_cell.angle_beta   90.00
_cell.angle_gamma   90.00
#
_symmetry.space_group_name_H-M   'P 1'
#
loop_
_entity.id
_entity.type
_entity.pdbx_description
1 polymer ?
#
loop_
_entity_poly.entity_id
_entity_poly.type
_entity_poly.pdbx_seq_one_letter_code
_entity_poly.pdbx_strand_id
1 'polypeptide(L)'
;EERRGEERRERRGEEGGEEGEEEERRGEGEERRGEEGGEERERRGEERRGEEREERRGEERRGEETRSLSTASHPCVELIRSDNRVAQLPLSLSDGRWHHICITWTTRDGFWEAYQDGERLGTGDNLAPWHPIKPGGVIILGQEQDIVGGRFDATQAFVGELSQFNMWDRVLRPVDIMGLANCSAYMPGNVVPWIDANVEVFGGASKAALEICEDRAFES
;
A
#
# COMPACT_ATOMS: atom_id res chain seq x y z
N GLU A 1 13.24 -57.42 -74.10
CA GLU A 1 13.51 -56.55 -75.26
C GLU A 1 13.13 -55.11 -74.88
N GLU A 2 14.03 -54.14 -75.02
CA GLU A 2 14.29 -53.27 -76.20
C GLU A 2 13.31 -52.09 -76.31
N ARG A 3 13.74 -50.84 -76.03
CA ARG A 3 14.70 -49.97 -76.79
C ARG A 3 14.02 -49.46 -78.08
N ARG A 4 13.97 -48.19 -78.46
CA ARG A 4 14.98 -47.11 -78.71
C ARG A 4 14.21 -45.76 -78.83
N GLY A 5 14.76 -44.56 -79.10
CA GLY A 5 16.07 -44.03 -79.51
C GLY A 5 15.84 -42.88 -80.51
N GLU A 6 16.71 -42.53 -81.46
CA GLU A 6 18.11 -42.93 -81.68
C GLU A 6 18.91 -41.63 -82.01
N GLU A 7 19.87 -41.23 -81.17
CA GLU A 7 21.23 -41.77 -81.17
C GLU A 7 22.13 -41.28 -82.35
N ARG A 8 21.64 -40.37 -83.24
CA ARG A 8 22.42 -39.57 -84.22
C ARG A 8 22.99 -40.37 -85.41
N ARG A 9 22.77 -39.90 -86.65
CA ARG A 9 23.44 -40.33 -87.89
C ARG A 9 23.30 -41.82 -88.27
N GLU A 10 22.33 -42.12 -89.13
CA GLU A 10 22.54 -42.54 -90.53
C GLU A 10 21.31 -43.29 -91.08
N ARG A 11 20.49 -42.63 -91.93
CA ARG A 11 19.80 -43.15 -93.14
C ARG A 11 18.61 -42.24 -93.56
N ARG A 12 18.22 -42.36 -94.83
CA ARG A 12 17.26 -41.55 -95.63
C ARG A 12 15.85 -41.36 -95.01
N GLY A 13 15.22 -40.19 -95.22
CA GLY A 13 13.76 -39.98 -95.10
C GLY A 13 13.26 -38.52 -95.16
N GLU A 14 12.65 -38.12 -96.30
CA GLU A 14 11.62 -37.08 -96.57
C GLU A 14 11.72 -35.59 -96.07
N GLU A 15 10.82 -34.73 -96.57
CA GLU A 15 11.00 -33.27 -96.80
C GLU A 15 9.98 -32.36 -96.05
N GLY A 16 10.40 -31.17 -95.56
CA GLY A 16 9.54 -29.97 -95.39
C GLY A 16 9.41 -29.31 -93.98
N GLY A 17 9.25 -27.96 -93.95
CA GLY A 17 8.60 -27.20 -92.84
C GLY A 17 9.45 -26.19 -92.05
N GLU A 18 8.87 -25.02 -91.73
CA GLU A 18 9.44 -23.93 -90.89
C GLU A 18 8.51 -23.64 -89.67
N GLU A 19 9.02 -22.94 -88.64
CA GLU A 19 8.30 -22.21 -87.53
C GLU A 19 7.76 -22.95 -86.27
N GLY A 20 8.26 -22.53 -85.08
CA GLY A 20 7.45 -22.31 -83.84
C GLY A 20 7.48 -23.31 -82.67
N GLU A 21 8.16 -23.00 -81.56
CA GLU A 21 7.87 -23.54 -80.20
C GLU A 21 8.54 -22.71 -79.08
N GLU A 22 7.74 -21.98 -78.29
CA GLU A 22 8.22 -21.00 -77.27
C GLU A 22 7.48 -21.13 -75.91
N GLU A 23 6.66 -22.17 -75.71
CA GLU A 23 5.60 -22.18 -74.69
C GLU A 23 5.81 -23.06 -73.45
N GLU A 24 6.69 -24.08 -73.46
CA GLU A 24 6.76 -25.03 -72.33
C GLU A 24 7.33 -24.41 -71.03
N ARG A 25 8.04 -23.28 -71.13
CA ARG A 25 8.49 -22.49 -69.95
C ARG A 25 7.36 -21.76 -69.21
N ARG A 26 6.11 -21.82 -69.69
CA ARG A 26 4.98 -21.12 -69.05
C ARG A 26 4.31 -21.92 -67.94
N GLY A 27 4.30 -23.25 -68.00
CA GLY A 27 3.63 -24.11 -67.00
C GLY A 27 4.28 -24.05 -65.61
N GLU A 28 5.57 -24.39 -65.51
CA GLU A 28 6.29 -24.43 -64.22
C GLU A 28 6.50 -23.04 -63.57
N GLY A 29 6.26 -21.96 -64.33
CA GLY A 29 6.36 -20.58 -63.86
C GLY A 29 5.12 -20.07 -63.12
N GLU A 30 3.94 -20.66 -63.34
CA GLU A 30 2.69 -20.22 -62.70
C GLU A 30 2.41 -20.94 -61.38
N GLU A 31 2.76 -22.22 -61.25
CA GLU A 31 2.54 -22.97 -59.99
C GLU A 31 3.43 -22.45 -58.85
N ARG A 32 4.71 -22.14 -59.13
CA ARG A 32 5.64 -21.54 -58.15
C ARG A 32 5.23 -20.14 -57.68
N ARG A 33 4.48 -19.39 -58.49
CA ARG A 33 3.93 -18.08 -58.10
C ARG A 33 2.75 -18.18 -57.14
N GLY A 34 2.10 -19.34 -57.06
CA GLY A 34 1.04 -19.61 -56.08
C GLY A 34 1.58 -19.77 -54.66
N GLU A 35 2.67 -20.52 -54.50
CA GLU A 35 3.23 -20.86 -53.18
C GLU A 35 3.98 -19.67 -52.54
N GLU A 36 4.86 -18.97 -53.26
CA GLU A 36 5.59 -17.81 -52.72
C GLU A 36 4.65 -16.68 -52.27
N GLY A 37 3.53 -16.48 -52.97
CA GLY A 37 2.50 -15.49 -52.61
C GLY A 37 1.66 -15.87 -51.38
N GLY A 38 1.67 -17.15 -50.98
CA GLY A 38 1.04 -17.63 -49.75
C GLY A 38 1.89 -17.33 -48.52
N GLU A 39 3.17 -17.73 -48.54
CA GLU A 39 4.07 -17.56 -47.39
C GLU A 39 4.29 -16.08 -47.02
N GLU A 40 4.44 -15.18 -48.00
CA GLU A 40 4.66 -13.76 -47.71
C GLU A 40 3.42 -13.08 -47.08
N ARG A 41 2.22 -13.57 -47.40
CA ARG A 41 0.96 -13.13 -46.76
C ARG A 41 0.82 -13.66 -45.35
N GLU A 42 1.22 -14.90 -45.10
CA GLU A 42 1.12 -15.53 -43.78
C GLU A 42 2.11 -14.88 -42.79
N ARG A 43 3.37 -14.67 -43.19
CA ARG A 43 4.39 -13.99 -42.38
C ARG A 43 3.98 -12.55 -42.00
N ARG A 44 3.42 -11.77 -42.93
CA ARG A 44 2.83 -10.43 -42.64
C ARG A 44 1.60 -10.50 -41.73
N GLY A 45 0.89 -11.63 -41.73
CA GLY A 45 -0.23 -11.88 -40.82
C GLY A 45 0.21 -12.19 -39.39
N GLU A 46 1.31 -12.92 -39.22
CA GLU A 46 1.90 -13.22 -37.92
C GLU A 46 2.59 -12.00 -37.30
N GLU A 47 3.32 -11.21 -38.08
CA GLU A 47 4.01 -9.99 -37.62
C GLU A 47 3.00 -8.98 -37.02
N ARG A 48 1.90 -8.69 -37.73
CA ARG A 48 0.80 -7.84 -37.22
C ARG A 48 0.13 -8.40 -35.97
N ARG A 49 0.00 -9.73 -35.85
CA ARG A 49 -0.53 -10.39 -34.64
C ARG A 49 0.45 -10.34 -33.47
N GLY A 50 1.74 -10.15 -33.74
CA GLY A 50 2.75 -9.83 -32.74
C GLY A 50 2.58 -8.40 -32.22
N GLU A 51 2.51 -7.42 -33.12
CA GLU A 51 2.32 -5.99 -32.77
C GLU A 51 1.03 -5.76 -31.96
N GLU A 52 -0.12 -6.28 -32.40
CA GLU A 52 -1.39 -6.19 -31.64
C GLU A 52 -1.32 -6.86 -30.24
N ARG A 53 -0.45 -7.87 -30.06
CA ARG A 53 -0.25 -8.54 -28.75
C ARG A 53 0.68 -7.76 -27.84
N GLU A 54 1.65 -7.01 -28.37
CA GLU A 54 2.47 -6.10 -27.58
C GLU A 54 1.70 -4.84 -27.20
N GLU A 55 0.89 -4.28 -28.11
CA GLU A 55 0.05 -3.11 -27.82
C GLU A 55 -0.97 -3.40 -26.70
N ARG A 56 -1.68 -4.54 -26.77
CA ARG A 56 -2.58 -4.97 -25.68
C ARG A 56 -1.87 -5.20 -24.35
N ARG A 57 -0.62 -5.70 -24.36
CA ARG A 57 0.20 -5.82 -23.14
C ARG A 57 0.69 -4.46 -22.63
N GLY A 58 0.83 -3.46 -23.49
CA GLY A 58 1.09 -2.07 -23.14
C GLY A 58 -0.13 -1.40 -22.50
N GLU A 59 -1.33 -1.65 -23.02
CA GLU A 59 -2.59 -1.17 -22.43
C GLU A 59 -2.92 -1.86 -21.09
N GLU A 60 -2.73 -3.18 -20.99
CA GLU A 60 -2.94 -3.93 -19.74
C GLU A 60 -2.01 -3.42 -18.62
N ARG A 61 -0.73 -3.14 -18.94
CA ARG A 61 0.23 -2.50 -18.01
C ARG A 61 -0.11 -1.04 -17.68
N ARG A 62 -0.81 -0.31 -18.55
CA ARG A 62 -1.35 1.03 -18.25
C ARG A 62 -2.63 0.97 -17.41
N GLY A 63 -3.35 -0.15 -17.43
CA GLY A 63 -4.51 -0.40 -16.57
C GLY A 63 -4.12 -0.65 -15.11
N GLU A 64 -2.99 -1.30 -14.87
CA GLU A 64 -2.41 -1.49 -13.51
C GLU A 64 -1.84 -0.19 -12.91
N GLU A 65 -1.63 0.86 -13.70
CA GLU A 65 -1.30 2.22 -13.24
C GLU A 65 -2.53 3.01 -12.76
N THR A 66 -3.60 2.31 -12.35
CA THR A 66 -4.78 2.90 -11.71
C THR A 66 -4.50 3.32 -10.26
N ARG A 67 -3.72 4.40 -10.14
CA ARG A 67 -3.72 5.34 -9.00
C ARG A 67 -3.96 4.68 -7.63
N SER A 68 -2.95 4.00 -7.12
CA SER A 68 -2.63 4.15 -5.69
C SER A 68 -2.07 5.55 -5.46
N LEU A 69 -2.95 6.56 -5.63
CA LEU A 69 -2.84 7.77 -4.83
C LEU A 69 -3.13 7.29 -3.42
N SER A 70 -2.06 6.94 -2.68
CA SER A 70 -2.17 6.84 -1.24
C SER A 70 -2.77 8.15 -0.78
N THR A 71 -4.02 8.10 -0.32
CA THR A 71 -4.63 9.21 0.39
C THR A 71 -3.61 9.65 1.44
N ALA A 72 -3.39 10.96 1.54
CA ALA A 72 -2.36 11.54 2.39
C ALA A 72 -2.34 10.79 3.72
N SER A 73 -1.16 10.36 4.17
CA SER A 73 -1.01 9.61 5.40
C SER A 73 -1.60 10.45 6.52
N HIS A 74 -2.86 10.16 6.87
CA HIS A 74 -3.45 10.57 8.12
C HIS A 74 -2.45 10.11 9.18
N PRO A 75 -2.16 10.91 10.22
CA PRO A 75 -1.30 10.47 11.30
C PRO A 75 -2.04 9.35 12.05
N CYS A 76 -1.86 8.12 11.58
CA CYS A 76 -2.34 6.92 12.23
C CYS A 76 -1.65 6.87 13.58
N VAL A 77 -2.43 6.96 14.65
CA VAL A 77 -1.88 6.76 15.98
C VAL A 77 -1.59 5.27 16.11
N GLU A 78 -0.32 4.95 16.36
CA GLU A 78 0.14 3.58 16.46
C GLU A 78 0.37 3.20 17.92
N LEU A 79 -0.15 2.05 18.33
CA LEU A 79 0.24 1.43 19.59
C LEU A 79 1.30 0.36 19.31
N ILE A 80 2.56 0.75 19.54
CA ILE A 80 3.76 -0.04 19.23
C ILE A 80 4.22 -0.80 20.49
N ARG A 81 4.64 -2.06 20.30
CA ARG A 81 5.40 -2.82 21.30
C ARG A 81 6.84 -3.02 20.86
N SER A 82 7.75 -3.17 21.82
CA SER A 82 9.17 -3.51 21.64
C SER A 82 9.48 -4.82 20.88
N ASP A 83 8.51 -5.55 20.34
CA ASP A 83 8.69 -6.66 19.39
C ASP A 83 8.23 -6.29 17.96
N ASN A 84 8.07 -5.01 17.68
CA ASN A 84 7.67 -4.45 16.40
C ASN A 84 6.26 -4.89 15.93
N ARG A 85 5.41 -5.33 16.87
CA ARG A 85 3.95 -5.41 16.63
C ARG A 85 3.34 -4.03 16.80
N VAL A 86 2.49 -3.68 15.83
CA VAL A 86 1.80 -2.39 15.74
C VAL A 86 0.30 -2.64 15.69
N ALA A 87 -0.45 -2.03 16.59
CA ALA A 87 -1.90 -1.87 16.43
C ALA A 87 -2.19 -0.48 15.86
N GLN A 88 -2.75 -0.45 14.65
CA GLN A 88 -3.22 0.77 13.99
C GLN A 88 -4.52 1.22 14.64
N LEU A 89 -4.54 2.41 15.24
CA LEU A 89 -5.73 2.94 15.90
C LEU A 89 -6.53 3.80 14.90
N PRO A 90 -7.86 3.60 14.76
CA PRO A 90 -8.70 4.37 13.85
C PRO A 90 -9.07 5.73 14.46
N LEU A 91 -8.06 6.54 14.75
CA LEU A 91 -8.17 7.89 15.29
C LEU A 91 -7.89 8.92 14.19
N SER A 92 -8.52 10.09 14.25
CA SER A 92 -8.37 11.16 13.26
C SER A 92 -8.07 12.47 13.97
N LEU A 93 -6.80 12.86 14.00
CA LEU A 93 -6.28 13.99 14.79
C LEU A 93 -5.77 15.17 13.94
N SER A 94 -5.89 15.10 12.62
CA SER A 94 -5.30 16.05 11.68
C SER A 94 -6.22 17.21 11.30
N ASP A 95 -7.26 17.50 12.10
CA ASP A 95 -8.21 18.60 11.83
C ASP A 95 -7.81 19.93 12.49
N GLY A 96 -6.76 19.93 13.32
CA GLY A 96 -6.22 21.11 14.00
C GLY A 96 -6.96 21.48 15.29
N ARG A 97 -7.84 20.62 15.82
CA ARG A 97 -8.59 20.86 17.07
C ARG A 97 -8.12 19.95 18.21
N TRP A 98 -8.49 20.35 19.43
CA TRP A 98 -8.31 19.51 20.61
C TRP A 98 -9.27 18.32 20.60
N HIS A 99 -8.68 17.12 20.65
CA HIS A 99 -9.39 15.84 20.81
C HIS A 99 -9.00 15.19 22.14
N HIS A 100 -9.98 14.64 22.85
CA HIS A 100 -9.70 13.74 23.97
C HIS A 100 -9.45 12.31 23.45
N ILE A 101 -8.32 11.70 23.82
CA ILE A 101 -7.98 10.32 23.41
C ILE A 101 -7.88 9.45 24.66
N CYS A 102 -8.48 8.26 24.63
CA CYS A 102 -8.25 7.23 25.63
C CYS A 102 -7.97 5.88 24.96
N ILE A 103 -6.98 5.16 25.45
CA ILE A 103 -6.63 3.82 25.00
C ILE A 103 -6.67 2.91 26.22
N THR A 104 -7.41 1.81 26.14
CA THR A 104 -7.42 0.76 27.16
C THR A 104 -6.67 -0.46 26.66
N TRP A 105 -6.08 -1.25 27.56
CA TRP A 105 -5.40 -2.49 27.23
C TRP A 105 -5.44 -3.49 28.40
N THR A 106 -5.59 -4.78 28.12
CA THR A 106 -5.61 -5.87 29.11
C THR A 106 -4.52 -6.91 28.87
N THR A 107 -3.83 -7.30 29.95
CA THR A 107 -2.70 -8.25 29.85
C THR A 107 -3.09 -9.66 29.41
N ARG A 108 -4.28 -10.18 29.79
CA ARG A 108 -4.63 -11.60 29.58
C ARG A 108 -4.69 -11.98 28.09
N ASP A 109 -5.41 -11.18 27.33
CA ASP A 109 -5.81 -11.40 25.93
C ASP A 109 -5.12 -10.41 24.99
N GLY A 110 -4.47 -9.37 25.51
CA GLY A 110 -3.97 -8.28 24.71
C GLY A 110 -5.11 -7.47 24.07
N PHE A 111 -6.29 -7.48 24.69
CA PHE A 111 -7.47 -6.77 24.19
C PHE A 111 -7.30 -5.27 24.45
N TRP A 112 -7.61 -4.47 23.45
CA TRP A 112 -7.50 -3.01 23.49
C TRP A 112 -8.76 -2.35 22.91
N GLU A 113 -9.05 -1.15 23.39
CA GLU A 113 -10.09 -0.27 22.85
C GLU A 113 -9.51 1.14 22.70
N ALA A 114 -9.84 1.81 21.60
CA ALA A 114 -9.42 3.18 21.31
C ALA A 114 -10.64 4.09 21.23
N TYR A 115 -10.56 5.21 21.95
CA TYR A 115 -11.62 6.21 22.08
C TYR A 115 -11.14 7.59 21.61
N GLN A 116 -12.00 8.31 20.91
CA GLN A 116 -11.83 9.71 20.53
C GLN A 116 -13.06 10.50 20.96
N ASP A 117 -12.85 11.63 21.66
CA ASP A 117 -13.89 12.51 22.21
C ASP A 117 -14.98 11.77 23.00
N GLY A 118 -14.60 10.67 23.66
CA GLY A 118 -15.47 9.83 24.50
C GLY A 118 -16.09 8.63 23.78
N GLU A 119 -16.14 8.66 22.45
CA GLU A 119 -16.69 7.59 21.62
C GLU A 119 -15.65 6.53 21.27
N ARG A 120 -16.05 5.25 21.27
CA ARG A 120 -15.13 4.14 20.94
C ARG A 120 -15.07 3.96 19.42
N LEU A 121 -13.91 4.22 18.83
CA LEU A 121 -13.68 4.11 17.38
C LEU A 121 -13.01 2.80 16.96
N GLY A 122 -12.25 2.17 17.86
CA GLY A 122 -11.48 0.95 17.54
C GLY A 122 -11.40 -0.06 18.67
N THR A 123 -11.16 -1.31 18.30
CA THR A 123 -10.83 -2.40 19.23
C THR A 123 -10.07 -3.51 18.50
N GLY A 124 -9.30 -4.29 19.24
CA GLY A 124 -8.62 -5.50 18.76
C GLY A 124 -8.08 -6.31 19.93
N ASP A 125 -7.46 -7.44 19.62
CA ASP A 125 -6.87 -8.37 20.60
C ASP A 125 -5.45 -8.81 20.19
N ASN A 126 -4.86 -9.75 20.96
CA ASN A 126 -3.54 -10.34 20.67
C ASN A 126 -2.37 -9.32 20.62
N LEU A 127 -2.57 -8.12 21.16
CA LEU A 127 -1.51 -7.14 21.38
C LEU A 127 -0.84 -7.42 22.73
N ALA A 128 0.37 -7.97 22.71
CA ALA A 128 1.15 -8.30 23.92
C ALA A 128 0.45 -9.24 24.95
N PRO A 129 -0.35 -10.26 24.57
CA PRO A 129 -1.04 -11.12 25.53
C PRO A 129 -0.03 -11.82 26.45
N TRP A 130 -0.36 -11.91 27.74
CA TRP A 130 0.46 -12.42 28.84
C TRP A 130 1.74 -11.64 29.17
N HIS A 131 1.89 -10.40 28.66
CA HIS A 131 3.07 -9.56 28.94
C HIS A 131 2.70 -8.33 29.79
N PRO A 132 2.68 -8.42 31.14
CA PRO A 132 2.43 -7.26 31.98
C PRO A 132 3.52 -6.20 31.78
N ILE A 133 3.12 -4.92 31.82
CA ILE A 133 4.05 -3.78 31.78
C ILE A 133 4.97 -3.88 32.99
N LYS A 134 6.30 -3.83 32.76
CA LYS A 134 7.29 -3.94 33.84
C LYS A 134 7.35 -2.63 34.63
N PRO A 135 7.40 -2.67 35.97
CA PRO A 135 7.59 -1.48 36.79
C PRO A 135 9.01 -0.91 36.64
N GLY A 136 9.19 0.37 37.01
CA GLY A 136 10.49 1.05 36.99
C GLY A 136 10.94 1.62 35.64
N GLY A 137 10.02 1.76 34.68
CA GLY A 137 10.27 2.48 33.43
C GLY A 137 10.26 4.00 33.59
N VAL A 138 10.62 4.70 32.51
CA VAL A 138 10.56 6.17 32.39
C VAL A 138 9.51 6.54 31.35
N ILE A 139 8.65 7.51 31.68
CA ILE A 139 7.66 8.07 30.76
C ILE A 139 8.26 9.32 30.14
N ILE A 140 8.36 9.33 28.81
CA ILE A 140 8.74 10.48 28.01
C ILE A 140 7.52 10.86 27.16
N LEU A 141 7.20 12.15 27.12
CA LEU A 141 6.16 12.70 26.25
C LEU A 141 6.86 13.48 25.13
N GLY A 142 6.34 13.36 23.91
CA GLY A 142 6.89 14.06 22.74
C GLY A 142 7.94 13.29 21.92
N GLN A 143 8.49 12.18 22.42
CA GLN A 143 9.57 11.42 21.78
C GLN A 143 9.39 9.90 21.94
N GLU A 144 9.82 9.14 20.94
CA GLU A 144 9.97 7.67 20.97
C GLU A 144 11.23 7.27 21.77
N GLN A 145 11.24 6.11 22.45
CA GLN A 145 12.32 5.65 23.34
C GLN A 145 13.00 4.35 22.87
N ASP A 146 13.99 4.47 21.99
CA ASP A 146 14.90 3.38 21.58
C ASP A 146 15.70 2.80 22.78
N ILE A 147 15.95 3.61 23.83
CA ILE A 147 16.43 3.19 25.16
C ILE A 147 15.67 3.95 26.27
N VAL A 148 15.71 3.43 27.50
CA VAL A 148 15.11 4.10 28.67
C VAL A 148 15.67 5.51 28.84
N GLY A 149 14.80 6.51 28.63
CA GLY A 149 15.12 7.94 28.77
C GLY A 149 16.02 8.52 27.68
N GLY A 150 16.22 7.88 26.52
CA GLY A 150 17.11 8.44 25.50
C GLY A 150 17.08 7.78 24.12
N ARG A 151 18.04 8.21 23.28
CA ARG A 151 18.20 7.80 21.86
C ARG A 151 16.94 8.06 21.03
N PHE A 152 16.41 9.27 21.12
CA PHE A 152 15.22 9.68 20.38
C PHE A 152 15.55 9.92 18.89
N ASP A 153 14.64 9.54 17.98
CA ASP A 153 14.69 9.93 16.56
C ASP A 153 13.77 11.13 16.32
N ALA A 154 14.33 12.22 15.78
CA ALA A 154 13.59 13.44 15.48
C ALA A 154 12.48 13.25 14.42
N THR A 155 12.56 12.19 13.60
CA THR A 155 11.51 11.84 12.62
C THR A 155 10.29 11.16 13.27
N GLN A 156 10.43 10.68 14.51
CA GLN A 156 9.36 10.07 15.32
C GLN A 156 8.87 11.00 16.45
N ALA A 157 9.36 12.25 16.49
CA ALA A 157 8.93 13.24 17.45
C ALA A 157 7.47 13.66 17.22
N PHE A 158 6.70 13.77 18.29
CA PHE A 158 5.35 14.36 18.23
C PHE A 158 5.46 15.88 18.07
N VAL A 159 4.70 16.43 17.13
CA VAL A 159 4.60 17.86 16.86
C VAL A 159 3.15 18.28 17.05
N GLY A 160 2.89 19.04 18.10
CA GLY A 160 1.55 19.50 18.48
C GLY A 160 1.50 19.91 19.94
N GLU A 161 0.28 20.07 20.46
CA GLU A 161 0.02 20.40 21.85
C GLU A 161 -0.50 19.17 22.60
N LEU A 162 -0.19 19.06 23.89
CA LEU A 162 -0.64 17.96 24.75
C LEU A 162 -0.96 18.48 26.15
N SER A 163 -2.07 18.01 26.71
CA SER A 163 -2.50 18.31 28.07
C SER A 163 -3.28 17.14 28.66
N GLN A 164 -3.55 17.18 29.96
CA GLN A 164 -4.39 16.22 30.69
C GLN A 164 -3.99 14.74 30.54
N PHE A 165 -2.71 14.43 30.28
CA PHE A 165 -2.24 13.05 30.24
C PHE A 165 -2.35 12.38 31.60
N ASN A 166 -3.19 11.35 31.68
CA ASN A 166 -3.45 10.57 32.89
C ASN A 166 -3.28 9.07 32.59
N MET A 167 -2.82 8.31 33.59
CA MET A 167 -2.62 6.86 33.48
C MET A 167 -3.19 6.13 34.70
N TRP A 168 -3.84 4.99 34.44
CA TRP A 168 -4.42 4.09 35.43
C TRP A 168 -3.91 2.65 35.23
N ASP A 169 -3.94 1.86 36.29
CA ASP A 169 -3.61 0.42 36.29
C ASP A 169 -4.83 -0.49 36.04
N ARG A 170 -5.94 0.12 35.60
CA ARG A 170 -7.23 -0.53 35.35
C ARG A 170 -7.89 0.02 34.08
N VAL A 171 -8.72 -0.80 33.46
CA VAL A 171 -9.62 -0.36 32.38
C VAL A 171 -10.67 0.61 32.96
N LEU A 172 -10.85 1.76 32.32
CA LEU A 172 -11.92 2.72 32.65
C LEU A 172 -13.24 2.27 32.00
N ARG A 173 -14.38 2.63 32.60
CA ARG A 173 -15.68 2.33 31.98
C ARG A 173 -15.97 3.36 30.88
N PRO A 174 -16.69 3.02 29.80
CA PRO A 174 -17.02 3.99 28.75
C PRO A 174 -17.69 5.27 29.25
N VAL A 175 -18.53 5.18 30.29
CA VAL A 175 -19.14 6.35 30.95
C VAL A 175 -18.13 7.25 31.66
N ASP A 176 -17.06 6.69 32.22
CA ASP A 176 -15.98 7.48 32.85
C ASP A 176 -15.14 8.18 31.76
N ILE A 177 -14.86 7.49 30.65
CA ILE A 177 -14.12 8.01 29.49
C ILE A 177 -14.89 9.16 28.82
N MET A 178 -16.20 8.99 28.64
CA MET A 178 -17.09 10.06 28.14
C MET A 178 -17.10 11.27 29.09
N GLY A 179 -17.17 11.02 30.41
CA GLY A 179 -17.12 12.07 31.43
C GLY A 179 -15.84 12.89 31.43
N LEU A 180 -14.69 12.26 31.14
CA LEU A 180 -13.42 12.94 30.92
C LEU A 180 -13.43 13.76 29.61
N ALA A 181 -13.92 13.18 28.51
CA ALA A 181 -13.92 13.81 27.20
C ALA A 181 -14.81 15.06 27.07
N ASN A 182 -15.92 15.09 27.82
CA ASN A 182 -16.86 16.21 27.83
C ASN A 182 -16.76 17.09 29.10
N CYS A 183 -15.68 16.92 29.88
CA CYS A 183 -15.41 17.66 31.11
C CYS A 183 -16.47 17.55 32.23
N SER A 184 -17.44 16.63 32.15
CA SER A 184 -18.45 16.43 33.21
C SER A 184 -17.92 15.64 34.41
N ALA A 185 -16.76 14.99 34.29
CA ALA A 185 -16.08 14.30 35.37
C ALA A 185 -14.58 14.63 35.42
N TYR A 186 -14.08 14.97 36.62
CA TYR A 186 -12.66 15.02 36.90
C TYR A 186 -12.24 13.73 37.62
N MET A 187 -11.36 12.94 36.99
CA MET A 187 -10.79 11.73 37.58
C MET A 187 -9.28 11.73 37.30
N PRO A 188 -8.41 11.94 38.31
CA PRO A 188 -6.97 11.86 38.10
C PRO A 188 -6.51 10.40 37.93
N GLY A 189 -5.41 10.21 37.19
CA GLY A 189 -4.71 8.93 37.08
C GLY A 189 -4.13 8.46 38.41
N ASN A 190 -4.33 7.19 38.76
CA ASN A 190 -3.74 6.61 39.99
C ASN A 190 -2.30 6.11 39.78
N VAL A 191 -1.85 5.98 38.53
CA VAL A 191 -0.45 5.70 38.19
C VAL A 191 0.28 6.99 37.83
N VAL A 192 -0.34 7.82 36.97
CA VAL A 192 0.16 9.15 36.60
C VAL A 192 -1.01 10.13 36.58
N PRO A 193 -1.09 11.09 37.51
CA PRO A 193 -2.01 12.23 37.39
C PRO A 193 -1.37 13.38 36.60
N TRP A 194 -2.15 14.09 35.78
CA TRP A 194 -1.69 15.33 35.16
C TRP A 194 -1.63 16.47 36.18
N ILE A 195 -0.44 16.74 36.70
CA ILE A 195 -0.15 17.90 37.57
C ILE A 195 1.13 18.58 37.10
N ASP A 196 1.15 19.91 37.12
CA ASP A 196 2.25 20.71 36.55
C ASP A 196 3.64 20.35 37.12
N ALA A 197 3.69 20.07 38.43
CA ALA A 197 4.90 19.68 39.14
C ALA A 197 5.50 18.32 38.71
N ASN A 198 4.73 17.46 38.02
CA ASN A 198 5.21 16.17 37.51
C ASN A 198 5.77 16.27 36.08
N VAL A 199 5.66 17.42 35.42
CA VAL A 199 6.08 17.60 34.01
C VAL A 199 7.36 18.42 33.97
N GLU A 200 8.49 17.75 33.76
CA GLU A 200 9.77 18.40 33.43
C GLU A 200 9.87 18.61 31.91
N VAL A 201 10.38 19.76 31.49
CA VAL A 201 10.37 20.19 30.09
C VAL A 201 11.78 20.41 29.58
N PHE A 202 12.09 19.79 28.44
CA PHE A 202 13.41 19.78 27.81
C PHE A 202 13.31 20.17 26.32
N GLY A 203 14.45 20.42 25.68
CA GLY A 203 14.55 20.46 24.22
C GLY A 203 13.81 21.60 23.50
N GLY A 204 13.37 22.64 24.21
CA GLY A 204 12.66 23.78 23.61
C GLY A 204 11.14 23.66 23.56
N ALA A 205 10.56 22.58 24.12
CA ALA A 205 9.15 22.57 24.47
C ALA A 205 8.85 23.65 25.55
N SER A 206 7.59 24.04 25.68
CA SER A 206 7.14 25.06 26.63
C SER A 206 5.85 24.62 27.34
N LYS A 207 5.51 25.30 28.44
CA LYS A 207 4.23 25.14 29.12
C LYS A 207 3.37 26.40 28.92
N ALA A 208 2.08 26.20 28.73
CA ALA A 208 1.06 27.25 28.73
C ALA A 208 -0.13 26.81 29.58
N ALA A 209 -0.90 27.77 30.10
CA ALA A 209 -2.21 27.48 30.68
C ALA A 209 -3.21 27.16 29.55
N LEU A 210 -4.13 26.22 29.80
CA LEU A 210 -5.09 25.74 28.82
C LEU A 210 -6.39 25.32 29.50
N GLU A 211 -7.50 25.97 29.14
CA GLU A 211 -8.84 25.70 29.66
C GLU A 211 -9.72 25.07 28.57
N ILE A 212 -9.42 23.80 28.20
CA ILE A 212 -10.11 23.04 27.13
C ILE A 212 -11.64 23.05 27.30
N CYS A 213 -12.10 23.11 28.54
CA CYS A 213 -13.51 22.94 28.92
C CYS A 213 -14.35 24.22 28.88
N GLU A 214 -13.73 25.41 28.82
CA GLU A 214 -14.47 26.69 28.75
C GLU A 214 -14.83 27.05 27.29
N ASP A 215 -13.93 26.77 26.33
CA ASP A 215 -14.14 27.13 24.91
C ASP A 215 -15.17 26.23 24.18
N ARG A 216 -15.41 24.99 24.64
CA ARG A 216 -16.44 24.10 24.05
C ARG A 216 -17.89 24.52 24.41
N ALA A 217 -18.09 25.55 25.24
CA ALA A 217 -19.42 26.02 25.67
C ALA A 217 -20.09 27.04 24.74
N PHE A 218 -19.39 27.54 23.70
CA PHE A 218 -19.87 28.64 22.85
C PHE A 218 -20.11 28.28 21.36
N GLU A 219 -19.88 27.03 20.95
CA GLU A 219 -20.14 26.56 19.58
C GLU A 219 -21.32 25.56 19.51
N SER A 220 -22.51 25.99 19.96
CA SER A 220 -23.78 25.24 19.85
C SER A 220 -24.91 26.08 19.27
#